data_AF-A0A424W4Z5-F1
#
_entry.id   AF-A0A424W4Z5-F1
#
_cell.length_a   1.000
_cell.length_b   1.000
_cell.length_c   1.000
_cell.angle_alpha   90.00
_cell.angle_beta   90.00
_cell.angle_gamma   90.00
#
_symmetry.space_group_name_H-M   'P 1'
#
loop_
_entity.id
_entity.type
_entity.pdbx_description
1 polymer ?
#
loop_
_entity_poly.entity_id
_entity_poly.type
_entity_poly.pdbx_seq_one_letter_code
_entity_poly.pdbx_strand_id
1 'polypeptide(L)'
;MSIGTALIGGRGYAAAALLGGAAAWFVLGAFHGRELAQLRAVQAIELDAQSQATVAAVEAARTEERRRTAAMEQARDFAQKQAAEAAADAVGARTERDRLRSHANALARAAADRDPTLADGSPSGADAVDLLAYMLGRVSERAAEVAGIADRARIAGLTCERIYDALRQ
;
A
#
# COMPACT_ATOMS: atom_id res chain seq x y z
N MET A 1 60.31 -21.54 -71.95
CA MET A 1 59.43 -21.30 -70.80
C MET A 1 58.19 -22.18 -70.98
N SER A 2 58.33 -23.47 -70.67
CA SER A 2 57.30 -24.49 -70.95
C SER A 2 56.59 -24.83 -69.64
N ILE A 3 55.47 -24.16 -69.40
CA ILE A 3 54.57 -24.40 -68.25
C ILE A 3 53.47 -25.41 -68.66
N GLY A 4 53.48 -25.89 -69.91
CA GLY A 4 52.36 -26.62 -70.52
C GLY A 4 52.21 -28.10 -70.14
N THR A 5 53.18 -28.75 -69.50
CA THR A 5 53.15 -30.22 -69.31
C THR A 5 53.08 -30.68 -67.86
N ALA A 6 53.10 -29.78 -66.87
CA ALA A 6 53.00 -30.16 -65.46
C ALA A 6 51.59 -30.56 -64.99
N LEU A 7 50.56 -30.37 -65.83
CA LEU A 7 49.17 -30.71 -65.51
C LEU A 7 48.74 -32.12 -65.95
N ILE A 8 49.56 -32.84 -66.72
CA ILE A 8 49.21 -34.18 -67.27
C ILE A 8 49.89 -35.31 -66.47
N GLY A 9 49.97 -35.16 -65.15
CA GLY A 9 50.53 -36.17 -64.24
C GLY A 9 49.91 -36.05 -62.85
N GLY A 10 49.98 -37.11 -62.03
CA GLY A 10 49.22 -37.28 -60.78
C GLY A 10 49.23 -36.10 -59.78
N ARG A 11 50.24 -35.21 -59.84
CA ARG A 11 50.31 -33.99 -59.00
C ARG A 11 49.31 -32.90 -59.41
N GLY A 12 48.98 -32.77 -60.70
CA GLY A 12 47.95 -31.84 -61.19
C GLY A 12 46.55 -32.24 -60.72
N TYR A 13 46.26 -33.54 -60.77
CA TYR A 13 45.02 -34.09 -60.22
C TYR A 13 44.93 -33.90 -58.70
N ALA A 14 46.04 -34.08 -57.96
CA ALA A 14 46.07 -33.83 -56.53
C ALA A 14 45.79 -32.36 -56.17
N ALA A 15 46.37 -31.41 -56.92
CA ALA A 15 46.10 -29.98 -56.71
C ALA A 15 44.65 -29.60 -57.04
N ALA A 16 44.10 -30.12 -58.14
CA ALA A 16 42.70 -29.91 -58.50
C ALA A 16 41.73 -30.51 -57.47
N ALA A 17 42.03 -31.69 -56.93
CA ALA A 17 41.23 -32.33 -55.89
C ALA A 17 41.23 -31.52 -54.58
N LEU A 18 42.37 -30.96 -54.16
CA LEU A 18 42.47 -30.12 -52.96
C LEU A 18 41.70 -28.81 -53.12
N LEU A 19 41.82 -28.13 -54.26
CA LEU A 19 41.09 -26.90 -54.54
C LEU A 19 39.58 -27.15 -54.64
N GLY A 20 39.18 -28.25 -55.29
CA GLY A 20 37.78 -28.68 -55.34
C GLY A 20 37.22 -28.99 -53.95
N GLY A 21 37.98 -29.70 -53.11
CA GLY A 21 37.60 -29.98 -51.72
C GLY A 21 37.47 -28.71 -50.87
N ALA A 22 38.41 -27.77 -50.97
CA ALA A 22 38.36 -26.50 -50.26
C ALA A 22 37.18 -25.62 -50.72
N ALA A 23 36.93 -25.54 -52.03
CA ALA A 23 35.79 -24.82 -52.58
C ALA A 23 34.47 -25.45 -52.14
N ALA A 24 34.34 -26.78 -52.20
CA ALA A 24 33.16 -27.49 -51.73
C ALA A 24 32.91 -27.27 -50.23
N TRP A 25 33.95 -27.33 -49.39
CA TRP A 25 33.86 -27.05 -47.97
C TRP A 25 33.38 -25.62 -47.68
N PHE A 26 33.93 -24.63 -48.39
CA PHE A 26 33.54 -23.23 -48.24
C PHE A 26 32.08 -22.98 -48.65
N VAL A 27 31.66 -23.54 -49.79
CA VAL A 27 30.27 -23.42 -50.28
C VAL A 27 29.29 -24.08 -49.32
N LEU A 28 29.59 -25.30 -48.84
CA LEU A 28 28.74 -26.02 -47.89
C LEU A 28 28.65 -25.28 -46.55
N GLY A 29 29.77 -24.77 -46.04
CA GLY A 29 29.82 -23.96 -44.81
C GLY A 29 29.05 -22.64 -44.95
N ALA A 30 29.15 -21.97 -46.09
CA ALA A 30 28.38 -20.76 -46.37
C ALA A 30 26.89 -21.06 -46.39
N PHE A 31 26.46 -22.15 -47.04
CA PHE A 31 25.06 -22.57 -47.10
C PHE A 31 24.48 -22.87 -45.71
N HIS A 32 25.17 -23.68 -44.90
CA HIS A 32 24.77 -23.97 -43.52
C HIS A 32 24.78 -22.71 -42.64
N GLY A 33 25.70 -21.77 -42.88
CA GLY A 33 25.71 -20.48 -42.20
C GLY A 33 24.44 -19.67 -42.44
N ARG A 34 23.87 -19.69 -43.67
CA ARG A 34 22.62 -18.97 -43.99
C ARG A 34 21.43 -19.59 -43.28
N GLU A 35 21.36 -20.92 -43.26
CA GLU A 35 20.30 -21.67 -42.58
C GLU A 35 20.32 -21.41 -41.06
N LEU A 36 21.50 -21.48 -40.44
CA LEU A 36 21.67 -21.13 -39.03
C LEU A 36 21.34 -19.66 -38.74
N ALA A 37 21.67 -18.74 -39.64
CA ALA A 37 21.32 -17.33 -39.50
C ALA A 37 19.80 -17.11 -39.57
N GLN A 38 19.10 -17.81 -40.48
CA GLN A 38 17.64 -17.76 -40.57
C GLN A 38 16.97 -18.33 -39.32
N LEU A 39 17.42 -19.49 -38.82
CA LEU A 39 16.88 -20.08 -37.59
C LEU A 39 17.08 -19.16 -36.38
N ARG A 40 18.28 -18.58 -36.22
CA ARG A 40 18.55 -17.62 -35.15
C ARG A 40 17.73 -16.35 -35.29
N ALA A 41 17.49 -15.86 -36.50
CA ALA A 41 16.64 -14.69 -36.72
C ALA A 41 15.19 -14.97 -36.29
N VAL A 42 14.63 -16.12 -36.65
CA VAL A 42 13.29 -16.53 -36.19
C VAL A 42 13.25 -16.69 -34.67
N GLN A 43 14.26 -17.34 -34.08
CA GLN A 43 14.34 -17.50 -32.63
C GLN A 43 14.52 -16.18 -31.90
N ALA A 44 15.27 -15.23 -32.45
CA ALA A 44 15.43 -13.89 -31.88
C ALA A 44 14.12 -13.11 -31.88
N ILE A 45 13.34 -13.19 -32.97
CA ILE A 45 12.00 -12.57 -33.06
C ILE A 45 11.06 -13.17 -32.01
N GLU A 46 11.08 -14.50 -31.85
CA GLU A 46 10.24 -15.18 -30.86
C GLU A 46 10.63 -14.81 -29.43
N LEU A 47 11.92 -14.82 -29.11
CA LEU A 47 12.42 -14.42 -27.78
C LEU A 47 12.13 -12.94 -27.49
N ASP A 48 12.25 -12.06 -28.48
CA ASP A 48 11.93 -10.65 -28.35
C ASP A 48 10.43 -10.46 -28.09
N ALA A 49 9.56 -11.12 -28.87
CA ALA A 49 8.11 -11.10 -28.66
C ALA A 49 7.72 -11.62 -27.27
N GLN A 50 8.32 -12.72 -26.81
CA GLN A 50 8.10 -13.23 -25.46
C GLN A 50 8.60 -12.25 -24.40
N SER A 51 9.78 -11.65 -24.59
CA SER A 51 10.32 -10.66 -23.66
C SER A 51 9.41 -9.43 -23.53
N GLN A 52 8.90 -8.91 -24.65
CA GLN A 52 7.97 -7.78 -24.66
C GLN A 52 6.64 -8.14 -24.00
N ALA A 53 6.11 -9.34 -24.27
CA ALA A 53 4.90 -9.82 -23.62
C ALA A 53 5.07 -9.92 -22.08
N THR A 54 6.22 -10.42 -21.61
CA THR A 54 6.49 -10.49 -20.17
C THR A 54 6.67 -9.12 -19.52
N VAL A 55 7.37 -8.19 -20.19
CA VAL A 55 7.52 -6.81 -19.71
C VAL A 55 6.15 -6.14 -19.61
N ALA A 56 5.33 -6.23 -20.65
CA ALA A 56 3.98 -5.66 -20.65
C ALA A 56 3.09 -6.26 -19.54
N ALA A 57 3.17 -7.57 -19.31
CA ALA A 57 2.44 -8.22 -18.23
C ALA A 57 2.89 -7.74 -16.84
N VAL A 58 4.21 -7.58 -16.62
CA VAL A 58 4.77 -7.06 -15.36
C VAL A 58 4.40 -5.60 -15.16
N GLU A 59 4.43 -4.77 -16.19
CA GLU A 59 4.03 -3.37 -16.12
C GLU A 59 2.54 -3.21 -15.80
N ALA A 60 1.68 -4.03 -16.40
CA ALA A 60 0.27 -4.08 -16.07
C ALA A 60 0.05 -4.47 -14.59
N ALA A 61 0.76 -5.50 -14.11
CA ALA A 61 0.69 -5.91 -12.70
C ALA A 61 1.18 -4.81 -11.75
N ARG A 62 2.32 -4.17 -12.03
CA ARG A 62 2.86 -3.06 -11.23
C ARG A 62 1.93 -1.85 -11.21
N THR A 63 1.24 -1.57 -12.32
CA THR A 63 0.27 -0.48 -12.39
C THR A 63 -0.91 -0.75 -11.45
N GLU A 64 -1.43 -1.98 -11.45
CA GLU A 64 -2.49 -2.40 -10.53
C GLU A 64 -2.03 -2.39 -9.07
N GLU A 65 -0.80 -2.85 -8.78
CA GLU A 65 -0.22 -2.76 -7.45
C GLU A 65 -0.14 -1.31 -6.96
N ARG A 66 0.39 -0.39 -7.79
CA ARG A 66 0.44 1.04 -7.46
C ARG A 66 -0.93 1.63 -7.19
N ARG A 67 -1.94 1.25 -8.00
CA ARG A 67 -3.33 1.67 -7.79
C ARG A 67 -3.86 1.22 -6.43
N ARG A 68 -3.67 -0.06 -6.08
CA ARG A 68 -4.10 -0.63 -4.79
C ARG A 68 -3.36 0.01 -3.61
N THR A 69 -2.05 0.22 -3.72
CA THR A 69 -1.26 0.89 -2.68
C THR A 69 -1.71 2.32 -2.48
N ALA A 70 -1.91 3.10 -3.56
CA ALA A 70 -2.40 4.47 -3.48
C ALA A 70 -3.79 4.54 -2.80
N ALA A 71 -4.68 3.60 -3.12
CA ALA A 71 -5.98 3.50 -2.45
C ALA A 71 -5.85 3.22 -0.94
N MET A 72 -4.97 2.30 -0.55
CA MET A 72 -4.71 2.02 0.87
C MET A 72 -4.12 3.23 1.60
N GLU A 73 -3.21 3.97 0.97
CA GLU A 73 -2.62 5.19 1.53
C GLU A 73 -3.68 6.27 1.74
N GLN A 74 -4.56 6.49 0.77
CA GLN A 74 -5.67 7.44 0.90
C GLN A 74 -6.63 7.05 2.03
N ALA A 75 -6.95 5.76 2.17
CA ALA A 75 -7.79 5.26 3.26
C ALA A 75 -7.11 5.47 4.63
N ARG A 76 -5.80 5.21 4.72
CA ARG A 76 -5.01 5.46 5.93
C ARG A 76 -5.00 6.95 6.29
N ASP A 77 -4.74 7.82 5.33
CA ASP A 77 -4.65 9.26 5.58
C ASP A 77 -6.01 9.83 6.01
N PHE A 78 -7.11 9.32 5.44
CA PHE A 78 -8.45 9.63 5.88
C PHE A 78 -8.70 9.15 7.32
N ALA A 79 -8.32 7.91 7.66
CA ALA A 79 -8.47 7.37 9.01
C ALA A 79 -7.68 8.19 10.04
N GLN A 80 -6.45 8.61 9.71
CA GLN A 80 -5.62 9.47 10.55
C GLN A 80 -6.26 10.84 10.80
N LYS A 81 -6.83 11.46 9.77
CA LYS A 81 -7.54 12.74 9.92
C LYS A 81 -8.74 12.60 10.86
N GLN A 82 -9.57 11.59 10.67
CA GLN A 82 -10.71 11.36 11.56
C GLN A 82 -10.28 11.03 12.99
N ALA A 83 -9.19 10.28 13.17
CA ALA A 83 -8.66 10.00 14.50
C ALA A 83 -8.15 11.26 15.19
N ALA A 84 -7.51 12.17 14.46
CA ALA A 84 -7.06 13.46 14.98
C ALA A 84 -8.24 14.36 15.37
N GLU A 85 -9.29 14.41 14.55
CA GLU A 85 -10.52 15.15 14.83
C GLU A 85 -11.23 14.61 16.08
N ALA A 86 -11.47 13.29 16.15
CA ALA A 86 -12.06 12.66 17.32
C ALA A 86 -11.21 12.86 18.60
N ALA A 87 -9.88 12.86 18.47
CA ALA A 87 -8.99 13.16 19.60
C ALA A 87 -9.13 14.62 20.07
N ALA A 88 -9.23 15.57 19.15
CA ALA A 88 -9.44 16.98 19.47
C ALA A 88 -10.81 17.20 20.14
N ASP A 89 -11.87 16.60 19.60
CA ASP A 89 -13.21 16.63 20.18
C ASP A 89 -13.24 16.06 21.59
N ALA A 90 -12.56 14.93 21.81
CA ALA A 90 -12.45 14.33 23.13
C ALA A 90 -11.69 15.22 24.14
N VAL A 91 -10.69 16.00 23.70
CA VAL A 91 -10.03 17.01 24.55
C VAL A 91 -10.97 18.17 24.85
N GLY A 92 -11.72 18.66 23.85
CA GLY A 92 -12.74 19.70 24.03
C GLY A 92 -13.79 19.29 25.04
N ALA A 93 -14.37 18.10 24.87
CA ALA A 93 -15.38 17.54 25.79
C ALA A 93 -14.85 17.37 27.22
N ARG A 94 -13.59 16.94 27.39
CA ARG A 94 -12.95 16.86 28.72
C ARG A 94 -12.82 18.24 29.37
N THR A 95 -12.43 19.25 28.60
CA THR A 95 -12.29 20.62 29.07
C THR A 95 -13.63 21.19 29.54
N GLU A 96 -14.70 21.00 28.76
CA GLU A 96 -16.04 21.46 29.15
C GLU A 96 -16.58 20.70 30.37
N ARG A 97 -16.34 19.40 30.46
CA ARG A 97 -16.67 18.60 31.66
C ARG A 97 -15.98 19.16 32.90
N ASP A 98 -14.69 19.46 32.80
CA ASP A 98 -13.90 19.96 33.94
C ASP A 98 -14.36 21.36 34.36
N ARG A 99 -14.70 22.22 33.39
CA ARG A 99 -15.36 23.51 33.66
C ARG A 99 -16.69 23.31 34.37
N LEU A 100 -17.58 22.46 33.86
CA LEU A 100 -18.87 22.17 34.49
C LEU A 100 -18.69 21.67 35.93
N ARG A 101 -17.73 20.77 36.17
CA ARG A 101 -17.41 20.26 37.51
C ARG A 101 -16.92 21.38 38.43
N SER A 102 -16.08 22.28 37.94
CA SER A 102 -15.61 23.43 38.73
C SER A 102 -16.76 24.37 39.11
N HIS A 103 -17.68 24.65 38.18
CA HIS A 103 -18.86 25.47 38.43
C HIS A 103 -19.83 24.80 39.42
N ALA A 104 -20.07 23.50 39.28
CA ALA A 104 -20.90 22.73 40.21
C ALA A 104 -20.33 22.76 41.64
N ASN A 105 -19.01 22.55 41.79
CA ASN A 105 -18.34 22.63 43.09
C ASN A 105 -18.38 24.04 43.70
N ALA A 106 -18.27 25.09 42.88
CA ALA A 106 -18.38 26.47 43.35
C ALA A 106 -19.80 26.78 43.85
N LEU A 107 -20.82 26.32 43.13
CA LEU A 107 -22.22 26.46 43.54
C LEU A 107 -22.51 25.68 44.83
N ALA A 108 -21.96 24.47 44.97
CA ALA A 108 -22.03 23.65 46.18
C ALA A 108 -21.59 24.43 47.42
N ARG A 109 -20.40 25.04 47.34
CA ARG A 109 -19.80 25.81 48.43
C ARG A 109 -20.64 27.04 48.76
N ALA A 110 -21.06 27.79 47.74
CA ALA A 110 -21.89 28.97 47.94
C ALA A 110 -23.26 28.66 48.55
N ALA A 111 -23.84 27.48 48.29
CA ALA A 111 -25.09 27.05 48.92
C ALA A 111 -24.89 26.68 50.40
N ALA A 112 -23.81 25.98 50.72
CA ALA A 112 -23.45 25.63 52.11
C ALA A 112 -23.20 26.87 52.98
N ASP A 113 -22.60 27.93 52.43
CA ASP A 113 -22.34 29.19 53.14
C ASP A 113 -23.62 29.99 53.46
N ARG A 114 -24.73 29.77 52.73
CA ARG A 114 -25.95 30.58 52.85
C ARG A 114 -27.01 30.00 53.79
N ASP A 115 -27.02 28.70 54.04
CA ASP A 115 -28.04 28.09 54.93
C ASP A 115 -27.52 26.81 55.63
N PRO A 116 -26.93 26.94 56.84
CA PRO A 116 -26.45 25.81 57.63
C PRO A 116 -27.58 24.96 58.25
N THR A 117 -28.86 25.35 58.10
CA THR A 117 -30.00 24.71 58.78
C THR A 117 -30.87 23.79 57.92
N LEU A 118 -30.56 23.65 56.61
CA LEU A 118 -31.24 22.70 55.70
C LEU A 118 -30.98 21.20 55.99
N ALA A 119 -30.41 20.87 57.15
CA ALA A 119 -29.92 19.53 57.52
C ALA A 119 -30.92 18.67 58.31
N ASP A 120 -32.15 19.14 58.57
CA ASP A 120 -33.14 18.32 59.28
C ASP A 120 -33.89 17.40 58.29
N GLY A 121 -33.29 16.22 58.04
CA GLY A 121 -33.92 15.09 57.37
C GLY A 121 -33.42 14.77 55.94
N SER A 122 -32.52 15.56 55.38
CA SER A 122 -31.78 15.26 54.14
C SER A 122 -30.28 15.38 54.39
N PRO A 123 -29.41 14.71 53.60
CA PRO A 123 -27.98 14.99 53.62
C PRO A 123 -27.79 16.51 53.56
N SER A 124 -26.82 17.06 54.31
CA SER A 124 -26.62 18.51 54.34
C SER A 124 -26.54 19.05 52.90
N GLY A 125 -26.91 20.32 52.66
CA GLY A 125 -26.86 20.88 51.30
C GLY A 125 -25.52 20.65 50.58
N ALA A 126 -24.43 20.54 51.34
CA ALA A 126 -23.12 20.13 50.85
C ALA A 126 -23.09 18.64 50.39
N ASP A 127 -23.58 17.70 51.19
CA ASP A 127 -23.61 16.26 50.87
C ASP A 127 -24.44 15.93 49.62
N ALA A 128 -25.57 16.62 49.42
CA ALA A 128 -26.43 16.43 48.24
C ALA A 128 -25.74 16.91 46.96
N VAL A 129 -25.00 18.02 47.02
CA VAL A 129 -24.25 18.54 45.87
C VAL A 129 -22.99 17.71 45.60
N ASP A 130 -22.32 17.22 46.65
CA ASP A 130 -21.20 16.29 46.53
C ASP A 130 -21.63 14.97 45.86
N LEU A 131 -22.81 14.45 46.20
CA LEU A 131 -23.38 13.28 45.54
C LEU A 131 -23.67 13.54 44.06
N LEU A 132 -24.26 14.69 43.72
CA LEU A 132 -24.51 15.10 42.33
C LEU A 132 -23.20 15.24 41.53
N ALA A 133 -22.17 15.86 42.12
CA ALA A 133 -20.85 15.98 41.50
C ALA A 133 -20.17 14.63 41.29
N TYR A 134 -20.32 13.70 42.26
CA TYR A 134 -19.82 12.32 42.15
C TYR A 134 -20.55 11.53 41.04
N MET A 135 -21.88 11.60 41.00
CA MET A 135 -22.71 10.93 39.98
C MET A 135 -22.42 11.50 38.58
N LEU A 136 -22.34 12.82 38.45
CA LEU A 136 -21.96 13.48 37.20
C LEU A 136 -20.57 13.02 36.74
N GLY A 137 -19.59 12.97 37.65
CA GLY A 137 -18.26 12.44 37.35
C GLY A 137 -18.29 11.02 36.78
N ARG A 138 -19.02 10.11 37.44
CA ARG A 138 -19.18 8.71 37.01
C ARG A 138 -19.85 8.57 35.65
N VAL A 139 -20.94 9.31 35.42
CA VAL A 139 -21.66 9.27 34.15
C VAL A 139 -20.83 9.88 33.02
N SER A 140 -20.18 11.02 33.25
CA SER A 140 -19.33 11.66 32.24
C SER A 140 -18.10 10.81 31.89
N GLU A 141 -17.49 10.14 32.87
CA GLU A 141 -16.38 9.21 32.62
C GLU A 141 -16.83 8.03 31.75
N ARG A 142 -17.95 7.39 32.10
CA ARG A 142 -18.48 6.29 31.30
C ARG A 142 -18.90 6.73 29.90
N ALA A 143 -19.49 7.91 29.76
CA ALA A 143 -19.84 8.49 28.47
C ALA A 143 -18.60 8.72 27.60
N ALA A 144 -17.50 9.23 28.18
CA ALA A 144 -16.25 9.42 27.46
C ALA A 144 -15.63 8.11 26.98
N GLU A 145 -15.70 7.04 27.78
CA GLU A 145 -15.23 5.71 27.40
C GLU A 145 -16.04 5.15 26.22
N VAL A 146 -17.37 5.23 26.30
CA VAL A 146 -18.28 4.77 25.24
C VAL A 146 -18.06 5.58 23.95
N ALA A 147 -17.93 6.90 24.05
CA ALA A 147 -17.62 7.76 22.91
C ALA A 147 -16.30 7.34 22.24
N GLY A 148 -15.24 7.12 23.02
CA GLY A 148 -13.96 6.68 22.47
C GLY A 148 -14.02 5.31 21.79
N ILE A 149 -14.85 4.38 22.28
CA ILE A 149 -15.09 3.10 21.59
C ILE A 149 -15.84 3.33 20.28
N ALA A 150 -16.89 4.15 20.31
CA ALA A 150 -17.69 4.46 19.13
C ALA A 150 -16.86 5.15 18.03
N ASP A 151 -16.00 6.11 18.38
CA ASP A 151 -15.11 6.78 17.44
C ASP A 151 -14.15 5.80 16.78
N ARG A 152 -13.51 4.93 17.56
CA ARG A 152 -12.60 3.91 17.02
C ARG A 152 -13.33 2.93 16.10
N ALA A 153 -14.52 2.47 16.50
CA ALA A 153 -15.32 1.56 15.70
C ALA A 153 -15.76 2.22 14.39
N ARG A 154 -16.21 3.48 14.44
CA ARG A 154 -16.61 4.26 13.27
C ARG A 154 -15.45 4.49 12.31
N ILE A 155 -14.29 4.90 12.82
CA ILE A 155 -13.08 5.12 11.99
C ILE A 155 -12.67 3.81 11.32
N ALA A 156 -12.65 2.70 12.06
CA ALA A 156 -12.33 1.38 11.51
C ALA A 156 -13.34 0.97 10.41
N GLY A 157 -14.65 1.11 10.67
CA GLY A 157 -15.70 0.80 9.71
C GLY A 157 -15.59 1.60 8.42
N LEU A 158 -15.46 2.93 8.53
CA LEU A 158 -15.29 3.82 7.37
C LEU A 158 -14.01 3.53 6.58
N THR A 159 -12.95 3.08 7.25
CA THR A 159 -11.70 2.67 6.59
C THR A 159 -11.89 1.37 5.81
N CYS A 160 -12.56 0.38 6.42
CA CYS A 160 -12.89 -0.88 5.77
C CYS A 160 -13.75 -0.65 4.52
N GLU A 161 -14.81 0.16 4.62
CA GLU A 161 -15.69 0.50 3.49
C GLU A 161 -14.90 1.14 2.33
N ARG A 162 -14.02 2.10 2.62
CA ARG A 162 -13.21 2.75 1.57
C ARG A 162 -12.24 1.81 0.89
N ILE A 163 -11.51 1.00 1.66
CA ILE A 163 -10.60 0.00 1.09
C ILE A 163 -11.39 -0.95 0.20
N TYR A 164 -12.53 -1.40 0.71
CA TYR A 164 -13.42 -2.30 0.01
C TYR A 164 -13.87 -1.70 -1.34
N ASP A 165 -14.36 -0.46 -1.35
CA ASP A 165 -14.82 0.22 -2.56
C ASP A 165 -13.68 0.49 -3.55
N ALA A 166 -12.48 0.80 -3.06
CA ALA A 166 -11.31 1.03 -3.91
C ALA A 166 -10.74 -0.25 -4.54
N LEU A 167 -10.93 -1.40 -3.89
CA LEU A 167 -10.58 -2.71 -4.46
C LEU A 167 -11.60 -3.23 -5.47
N ARG A 168 -12.87 -2.76 -5.42
CA ARG A 168 -13.92 -3.12 -6.38
C ARG A 168 -13.89 -2.32 -7.69
N GLN A 169 -13.22 -1.17 -7.71
CA GLN A 169 -12.98 -0.36 -8.91
C GLN A 169 -11.79 -0.88 -9.70
#